data_AF-A0A0R1UM63-F1
#
_entry.id   AF-A0A0R1UM63-F1
#
_cell.length_a   1.000
_cell.length_b   1.000
_cell.length_c   1.000
_cell.angle_alpha   90.00
_cell.angle_beta   90.00
_cell.angle_gamma   90.00
#
_symmetry.space_group_name_H-M   'P 1'
#
loop_
_entity.id
_entity.type
_entity.pdbx_description
1 polymer ?
#
loop_
_entity_poly.entity_id
_entity_poly.type
_entity_poly.pdbx_seq_one_letter_code
_entity_poly.pdbx_strand_id
1 'polypeptide(L)'
;MMKRRILIIVLVIGGIVGYVHYNLEHYFFYYVATYDKHNGTFKYVNSLSGFDRVTLPGYHFEYNDDLLGEVESMIVQKNVIKRGDEVVVGPGEVLYYPNNKKTDSTNTRLLDFDNYGKIDKSFSDPVPTKLISFLLKIREAFIEDNRPKINLQWIFNLKMAVENQLIKLIEN
;
A
#
# COMPACT_ATOMS: atom_id res chain seq x y z
N MET A 1 44.79 -16.66 11.18
CA MET A 1 43.67 -16.52 12.14
C MET A 1 42.84 -15.25 11.96
N MET A 2 43.44 -14.07 11.78
CA MET A 2 42.72 -12.79 11.65
C MET A 2 41.77 -12.72 10.43
N LYS A 3 42.20 -13.22 9.26
CA LYS A 3 41.38 -13.27 8.03
C LYS A 3 40.09 -14.08 8.17
N ARG A 4 40.13 -15.19 8.92
CA ARG A 4 38.95 -16.05 9.18
C ARG A 4 37.94 -15.34 10.10
N ARG A 5 38.41 -14.55 11.07
CA ARG A 5 37.54 -13.77 11.95
C ARG A 5 36.86 -12.62 11.21
N ILE A 6 37.61 -11.91 10.35
CA ILE A 6 37.07 -10.85 9.49
C ILE A 6 35.99 -11.41 8.57
N LEU A 7 36.24 -12.56 7.93
CA LEU A 7 35.26 -13.21 7.06
C LEU A 7 33.96 -13.56 7.81
N ILE A 8 34.07 -14.12 9.02
CA ILE A 8 32.90 -14.44 9.85
C ILE A 8 32.10 -13.17 10.17
N ILE A 9 32.77 -12.07 10.55
CA ILE A 9 32.10 -10.80 10.83
C ILE A 9 31.35 -10.28 9.60
N VAL A 10 31.98 -10.31 8.43
CA VAL A 10 31.35 -9.87 7.17
C VAL A 10 30.13 -10.72 6.84
N LEU A 11 30.21 -12.04 6.99
CA LEU A 11 29.08 -12.95 6.75
C LEU A 11 27.93 -12.71 7.73
N VAL A 12 28.23 -12.46 9.01
CA VAL A 12 27.21 -12.17 10.02
C VAL A 12 26.53 -10.83 9.72
N ILE A 13 27.29 -9.78 9.43
CA ILE A 13 26.73 -8.47 9.07
C ILE A 13 25.90 -8.57 7.80
N GLY A 14 26.44 -9.21 6.76
CA GLY A 14 25.73 -9.43 5.50
C GLY A 14 24.42 -10.22 5.70
N GLY A 15 24.44 -11.25 6.55
CA GLY A 15 23.25 -12.01 6.91
C GLY A 15 22.20 -11.17 7.63
N ILE A 16 22.61 -10.29 8.56
CA ILE A 16 21.69 -9.38 9.26
C ILE A 16 21.08 -8.37 8.28
N VAL A 17 21.90 -7.73 7.44
CA VAL A 17 21.42 -6.75 6.44
C VAL A 17 20.48 -7.41 5.45
N GLY A 18 20.85 -8.59 4.93
CA GLY A 18 20.01 -9.38 4.03
C GLY A 18 18.68 -9.78 4.68
N TYR A 19 18.70 -10.21 5.94
CA TYR A 19 17.48 -10.53 6.68
C TYR A 19 16.58 -9.31 6.88
N VAL A 20 17.13 -8.16 7.27
CA VAL A 20 16.37 -6.92 7.44
C VAL A 20 15.71 -6.53 6.13
N HIS A 21 16.48 -6.53 5.03
CA HIS A 21 15.96 -6.20 3.70
C HIS A 21 14.84 -7.16 3.28
N TYR A 22 15.09 -8.47 3.31
CA TYR A 22 14.09 -9.49 3.00
C TYR A 22 12.82 -9.34 3.85
N ASN A 23 12.96 -9.12 5.16
CA ASN A 23 11.82 -9.01 6.05
C ASN A 23 10.97 -7.76 5.75
N LEU A 24 11.60 -6.62 5.48
CA LEU A 24 10.90 -5.38 5.13
C LEU A 24 10.17 -5.49 3.79
N GLU A 25 10.75 -6.15 2.80
CA GLU A 25 10.10 -6.35 1.49
C GLU A 25 8.99 -7.39 1.58
N HIS A 26 9.25 -8.55 2.18
CA HIS A 26 8.30 -9.65 2.26
C HIS A 26 7.06 -9.29 3.09
N TYR A 27 7.22 -8.50 4.14
CA TYR A 27 6.13 -8.02 5.00
C TYR A 27 5.80 -6.54 4.76
N PHE A 28 6.10 -6.01 3.57
CA PHE A 28 5.94 -4.59 3.24
C PHE A 28 4.53 -4.06 3.55
N PHE A 29 3.48 -4.77 3.11
CA PHE A 29 2.09 -4.35 3.32
C PHE A 29 1.70 -4.28 4.80
N TYR A 30 2.27 -5.14 5.65
CA TYR A 30 2.09 -5.02 7.10
C TYR A 30 2.70 -3.74 7.65
N TYR A 31 3.94 -3.42 7.23
CA TYR A 31 4.67 -2.27 7.73
C TYR A 31 4.05 -0.94 7.29
N VAL A 32 3.64 -0.83 6.02
CA VAL A 32 2.98 0.37 5.50
C VAL A 32 1.58 0.55 6.11
N ALA A 33 0.79 -0.52 6.25
CA ALA A 33 -0.54 -0.44 6.85
C ALA A 33 -0.49 -0.06 8.33
N THR A 34 0.50 -0.57 9.07
CA THR A 34 0.75 -0.18 10.47
C THR A 34 1.20 1.28 10.56
N TYR A 35 2.08 1.74 9.68
CA TYR A 35 2.48 3.15 9.60
C TYR A 35 1.26 4.05 9.35
N ASP A 36 0.40 3.68 8.40
CA ASP A 36 -0.82 4.40 8.05
C ASP A 36 -1.80 4.54 9.21
N LYS A 37 -1.98 3.47 10.00
CA LYS A 37 -2.86 3.46 11.18
C LYS A 37 -2.47 4.53 12.18
N HIS A 38 -1.18 4.76 12.39
CA HIS A 38 -0.69 5.78 13.31
C HIS A 38 -0.77 7.21 12.75
N ASN A 39 -0.64 7.37 11.42
CA ASN A 39 -0.63 8.68 10.77
C ASN A 39 -2.01 9.12 10.26
N GLY A 40 -3.01 8.23 10.27
CA GLY A 40 -4.34 8.51 9.74
C GLY A 40 -4.37 8.63 8.21
N THR A 41 -3.48 7.90 7.52
CA THR A 41 -3.28 7.93 6.07
C THR A 41 -3.66 6.60 5.42
N PHE A 42 -3.59 6.54 4.09
CA PHE A 42 -3.82 5.38 3.24
C PHE A 42 -2.66 5.19 2.24
N LYS A 43 -1.40 5.35 2.69
CA LYS A 43 -0.20 5.24 1.87
C LYS A 43 -0.03 3.84 1.24
N TYR A 44 -0.65 2.82 1.80
CA TYR A 44 -0.72 1.49 1.16
C TYR A 44 -1.37 1.55 -0.23
N VAL A 45 -2.30 2.48 -0.49
CA VAL A 45 -2.96 2.65 -1.80
C VAL A 45 -1.92 3.02 -2.86
N ASN A 46 -1.01 3.95 -2.56
CA ASN A 46 0.10 4.32 -3.45
C ASN A 46 1.11 3.19 -3.64
N SER A 47 1.08 2.18 -2.77
CA SER A 47 2.05 1.08 -2.77
C SER A 47 1.49 -0.20 -3.40
N LEU A 48 0.31 -0.13 -4.01
CA LEU A 48 -0.26 -1.23 -4.78
C LEU A 48 0.39 -1.40 -6.17
N SER A 49 1.16 -0.40 -6.62
CA SER A 49 2.09 -0.54 -7.76
C SER A 49 3.43 -1.12 -7.31
N GLY A 50 4.13 -1.77 -8.24
CA GLY A 50 5.51 -2.23 -8.02
C GLY A 50 5.65 -3.55 -7.26
N PHE A 51 4.55 -4.26 -6.97
CA PHE A 51 4.57 -5.62 -6.43
C PHE A 51 3.78 -6.56 -7.33
N ASP A 52 4.47 -7.54 -7.92
CA ASP A 52 3.92 -8.40 -8.96
C ASP A 52 2.62 -9.11 -8.53
N ARG A 53 2.50 -9.53 -7.25
CA ARG A 53 1.33 -10.27 -6.76
C ARG A 53 1.07 -10.00 -5.28
N VAL A 54 0.27 -8.98 -5.00
CA VAL A 54 -0.30 -8.79 -3.67
C VAL A 54 -1.53 -9.68 -3.54
N THR A 55 -1.66 -10.37 -2.41
CA THR A 55 -2.87 -11.13 -2.07
C THR A 55 -3.34 -10.75 -0.68
N LEU A 56 -4.65 -10.69 -0.49
CA LEU A 56 -5.27 -10.43 0.80
C LEU A 56 -6.55 -11.29 0.92
N PRO A 57 -6.65 -12.18 1.91
CA PRO A 57 -7.80 -13.08 2.03
C PRO A 57 -9.13 -12.32 2.11
N GLY A 58 -10.11 -12.80 1.34
CA GLY A 58 -11.45 -12.19 1.28
C GLY A 58 -11.57 -11.00 0.33
N TYR A 59 -10.48 -10.62 -0.34
CA TYR A 59 -10.47 -9.55 -1.35
C TYR A 59 -10.15 -10.12 -2.73
N HIS A 60 -10.83 -9.58 -3.75
CA HIS A 60 -10.55 -9.94 -5.14
C HIS A 60 -9.50 -9.00 -5.71
N PHE A 61 -8.43 -9.57 -6.26
CA PHE A 61 -7.40 -8.83 -6.97
C PHE A 61 -7.59 -8.98 -8.48
N GLU A 62 -7.64 -7.86 -9.18
CA GLU A 62 -7.46 -7.79 -10.63
C GLU A 62 -6.02 -7.30 -10.89
N TYR A 63 -5.34 -7.92 -11.85
CA TYR A 63 -3.99 -7.53 -12.25
C TYR A 63 -4.05 -7.01 -13.68
N ASN A 64 -3.52 -5.82 -13.91
CA ASN A 64 -3.33 -5.31 -15.26
C ASN A 64 -1.95 -5.74 -15.75
N ASP A 65 -1.87 -6.87 -16.46
CA ASP A 65 -0.65 -7.33 -17.13
C ASP A 65 -0.51 -6.57 -18.45
N ASP A 66 0.05 -5.37 -18.40
CA ASP A 66 0.51 -4.72 -19.61
C ASP A 66 1.80 -5.40 -20.06
N LEU A 67 1.84 -5.93 -21.29
CA LEU A 67 2.94 -6.78 -21.82
C LEU A 67 4.34 -6.15 -21.75
N LEU A 68 4.43 -4.86 -21.43
CA LEU A 68 5.64 -4.04 -21.31
C LEU A 68 5.65 -3.13 -20.05
N GLY A 69 4.70 -3.29 -19.12
CA GLY A 69 4.47 -2.36 -18.00
C GLY A 69 4.60 -2.98 -16.59
N GLU A 70 4.46 -2.16 -15.55
CA GLU A 70 4.40 -2.62 -14.16
C GLU A 70 3.08 -3.37 -13.90
N VAL A 71 3.13 -4.46 -13.13
CA VAL A 71 1.92 -5.15 -12.69
C VAL A 71 1.22 -4.30 -11.65
N GLU A 72 0.05 -3.78 -11.99
CA GLU A 72 -0.79 -3.04 -11.05
C GLU A 72 -1.73 -3.99 -10.33
N SER A 73 -1.62 -4.04 -9.00
CA SER A 73 -2.55 -4.81 -8.16
C SER A 73 -3.75 -3.95 -7.79
N MET A 74 -4.94 -4.33 -8.25
CA MET A 74 -6.19 -3.61 -7.91
C MET A 74 -7.08 -4.47 -7.02
N ILE A 75 -7.60 -3.89 -5.93
CA ILE A 75 -8.62 -4.54 -5.10
C ILE A 75 -10.00 -4.15 -5.61
N VAL A 76 -10.78 -5.12 -6.06
CA VAL A 76 -12.14 -4.90 -6.59
C VAL A 76 -13.17 -5.47 -5.63
N GLN A 77 -14.11 -4.63 -5.18
CA GLN A 77 -15.16 -5.03 -4.26
C GLN A 77 -16.52 -4.49 -4.69
N LYS A 78 -17.53 -5.37 -4.71
CA LYS A 78 -18.93 -5.01 -4.98
C LYS A 78 -19.71 -4.81 -3.70
N ASN A 79 -20.76 -3.99 -3.78
CA ASN A 79 -21.72 -3.72 -2.70
C ASN A 79 -21.09 -3.07 -1.44
N VAL A 80 -20.19 -2.10 -1.62
CA VAL A 80 -19.48 -1.41 -0.54
C VAL A 80 -20.35 -0.33 0.11
N ILE A 81 -20.90 0.60 -0.67
CA ILE A 81 -21.74 1.69 -0.19
C ILE A 81 -23.22 1.27 -0.24
N LYS A 82 -23.66 0.70 -1.36
CA LYS A 82 -25.02 0.21 -1.62
C LYS A 82 -25.01 -0.99 -2.58
N ARG A 83 -26.11 -1.75 -2.61
CA ARG A 83 -26.23 -2.89 -3.51
C ARG A 83 -26.10 -2.46 -4.97
N GLY A 84 -25.29 -3.19 -5.74
CA GLY A 84 -25.05 -2.94 -7.16
C GLY A 84 -23.95 -1.94 -7.46
N ASP A 85 -23.24 -1.41 -6.45
CA ASP A 85 -22.04 -0.62 -6.68
C ASP A 85 -20.78 -1.48 -6.79
N GLU A 86 -19.70 -0.85 -7.24
CA GLU A 86 -18.35 -1.42 -7.28
C GLU A 86 -17.33 -0.35 -6.85
N VAL A 87 -16.33 -0.77 -6.09
CA VAL A 87 -15.16 0.02 -5.71
C VAL A 87 -13.93 -0.70 -6.22
N VAL A 88 -13.03 0.06 -6.85
CA VAL A 88 -11.71 -0.40 -7.29
C VAL A 88 -10.69 0.43 -6.54
N VAL A 89 -9.82 -0.21 -5.76
CA VAL A 89 -8.67 0.41 -5.11
C VAL A 89 -7.45 0.05 -5.93
N GLY A 90 -6.94 1.01 -6.69
CA GLY A 90 -5.75 0.85 -7.53
C GLY A 90 -4.54 1.59 -6.96
N PRO A 91 -3.40 1.58 -7.67
CA PRO A 91 -2.23 2.34 -7.27
C PRO A 91 -2.49 3.84 -7.28
N GLY A 92 -2.47 4.46 -6.10
CA GLY A 92 -2.61 5.91 -5.95
C GLY A 92 -4.03 6.48 -6.04
N GLU A 93 -5.02 5.65 -6.39
CA GLU A 93 -6.41 6.10 -6.57
C GLU A 93 -7.45 5.06 -6.13
N VAL A 94 -8.65 5.56 -5.84
CA VAL A 94 -9.84 4.73 -5.59
C VAL A 94 -10.98 5.19 -6.49
N LEU A 95 -11.46 4.26 -7.33
CA LEU A 95 -12.59 4.48 -8.23
C LEU A 95 -13.86 3.90 -7.61
N TYR A 96 -14.93 4.68 -7.60
CA TYR A 96 -16.25 4.25 -7.16
C TYR A 96 -17.28 4.35 -8.29
N TYR A 97 -17.93 3.21 -8.56
CA TYR A 97 -18.95 3.04 -9.59
C TYR A 97 -20.32 2.78 -8.95
N PRO A 98 -21.19 3.79 -8.82
CA PRO A 98 -22.45 3.69 -8.06
C PRO A 98 -23.50 2.71 -8.62
N ASN A 99 -23.29 2.12 -9.80
CA ASN A 99 -24.20 1.11 -10.40
C ASN A 99 -23.45 0.04 -11.22
N ASN A 100 -22.16 -0.24 -10.90
CA ASN A 100 -21.35 -1.27 -11.57
C ASN A 100 -21.28 -1.14 -13.12
N LYS A 101 -21.28 0.11 -13.62
CA LYS A 101 -21.05 0.40 -15.05
C LYS A 101 -19.66 1.00 -15.20
N LYS A 102 -18.63 0.16 -15.36
CA LYS A 102 -17.25 0.59 -15.67
C LYS A 102 -17.18 1.50 -16.93
N THR A 103 -18.22 1.48 -17.77
CA THR A 103 -18.33 2.26 -19.02
C THR A 103 -18.96 3.65 -18.85
N ASP A 104 -19.49 4.00 -17.68
CA ASP A 104 -20.17 5.29 -17.47
C ASP A 104 -19.28 6.24 -16.66
N SER A 105 -18.28 6.82 -17.34
CA SER A 105 -17.33 7.76 -16.75
C SER A 105 -18.00 9.00 -16.16
N THR A 106 -19.22 9.33 -16.59
CA THR A 106 -19.96 10.51 -16.08
C THR A 106 -20.38 10.41 -14.61
N ASN A 107 -20.49 9.21 -14.06
CA ASN A 107 -20.90 8.98 -12.66
C ASN A 107 -19.81 8.32 -11.81
N THR A 108 -18.60 8.18 -12.35
CA THR A 108 -17.47 7.60 -11.62
C THR A 108 -16.92 8.65 -10.66
N ARG A 109 -16.76 8.28 -9.39
CA ARG A 109 -16.07 9.13 -8.42
C ARG A 109 -14.64 8.63 -8.28
N LEU A 110 -13.70 9.50 -8.57
CA LEU A 110 -12.27 9.30 -8.32
C LEU A 110 -11.93 9.87 -6.94
N LEU A 111 -11.14 9.14 -6.18
CA LEU A 111 -10.48 9.62 -4.98
C LEU A 111 -8.98 9.47 -5.20
N ASP A 112 -8.30 10.60 -5.37
CA ASP A 112 -6.85 10.64 -5.49
C ASP A 112 -6.20 10.77 -4.12
N PHE A 113 -4.99 10.24 -4.02
CA PHE A 113 -4.16 10.32 -2.83
C PHE A 113 -2.88 11.09 -3.14
N ASP A 114 -2.49 11.98 -2.23
CA ASP A 114 -1.19 12.65 -2.32
C ASP A 114 -0.04 11.65 -2.05
N ASN A 115 1.20 12.10 -2.25
CA ASN A 115 2.42 11.32 -1.98
C ASN A 115 2.53 10.81 -0.52
N TYR A 116 1.73 11.36 0.39
CA TYR A 116 1.67 10.98 1.80
C TYR A 116 0.49 10.05 2.12
N GLY A 117 -0.31 9.67 1.13
CA GLY A 117 -1.50 8.82 1.30
C GLY A 117 -2.68 9.55 1.93
N LYS A 118 -2.73 10.89 1.88
CA LYS A 118 -3.91 11.65 2.27
C LYS A 118 -4.81 11.82 1.06
N ILE A 119 -6.11 11.78 1.31
CA ILE A 119 -7.11 12.04 0.27
C ILE A 119 -6.94 13.49 -0.20
N ASP A 120 -6.73 13.66 -1.51
CA ASP A 120 -6.68 14.98 -2.11
C ASP A 120 -8.05 15.66 -2.01
N LYS A 121 -8.04 16.91 -1.53
CA LYS A 121 -9.25 17.71 -1.28
C LYS A 121 -9.71 18.46 -2.52
N SER A 122 -9.08 18.23 -3.67
CA SER A 122 -9.48 18.79 -4.96
C SER A 122 -10.91 18.39 -5.36
N PHE A 123 -11.48 17.34 -4.76
CA PHE A 123 -12.87 16.92 -4.97
C PHE A 123 -13.88 17.75 -4.15
N SER A 124 -14.89 18.30 -4.83
CA SER A 124 -15.97 19.09 -4.23
C SER A 124 -16.96 18.26 -3.39
N ASP A 125 -17.03 16.96 -3.63
CA ASP A 125 -17.98 16.06 -2.98
C ASP A 125 -17.37 15.42 -1.73
N PRO A 126 -18.09 15.38 -0.59
CA PRO A 126 -17.61 14.68 0.59
C PRO A 126 -17.49 13.17 0.31
N VAL A 127 -16.36 12.60 0.71
CA VAL A 127 -16.11 11.16 0.60
C VAL A 127 -17.11 10.38 1.46
N PRO A 128 -17.83 9.39 0.91
CA PRO A 128 -18.77 8.58 1.69
C PRO A 128 -18.08 7.86 2.86
N THR A 129 -18.63 7.97 4.08
CA THR A 129 -18.06 7.33 5.29
C THR A 129 -17.90 5.82 5.15
N LYS A 130 -18.79 5.16 4.40
CA LYS A 130 -18.70 3.72 4.10
C LYS A 130 -17.46 3.38 3.25
N LEU A 131 -17.06 4.26 2.33
CA LEU A 131 -15.85 4.08 1.53
C LEU A 131 -14.60 4.22 2.41
N ILE A 132 -14.56 5.23 3.29
CA ILE A 132 -13.49 5.36 4.28
C ILE A 132 -13.40 4.10 5.15
N SER A 133 -14.55 3.63 5.65
CA SER A 133 -14.62 2.40 6.47
C SER A 133 -14.12 1.17 5.72
N PHE A 134 -14.37 1.08 4.42
CA PHE A 134 -13.84 0.01 3.57
C PHE A 134 -12.32 0.07 3.42
N LEU A 135 -11.76 1.26 3.16
CA LEU A 135 -10.30 1.46 3.09
C LEU A 135 -9.61 1.16 4.44
N LEU A 136 -10.26 1.49 5.55
CA LEU A 136 -9.78 1.12 6.88
C LEU A 136 -9.79 -0.40 7.07
N LYS A 137 -10.81 -1.12 6.59
CA LYS A 137 -10.86 -2.59 6.65
C LYS A 137 -9.74 -3.25 5.85
N ILE A 138 -9.46 -2.77 4.63
CA ILE A 138 -8.33 -3.26 3.84
C ILE A 138 -7.02 -3.10 4.61
N ARG A 139 -6.81 -1.91 5.20
CA ARG A 139 -5.63 -1.63 6.02
C ARG A 139 -5.51 -2.60 7.20
N GLU A 140 -6.56 -2.80 7.98
CA GLU A 140 -6.52 -3.73 9.11
C GLU A 140 -6.28 -5.17 8.63
N ALA A 141 -6.87 -5.59 7.51
CA ALA A 141 -6.64 -6.90 6.95
C ALA A 141 -5.15 -7.11 6.56
N PHE A 142 -4.47 -6.11 5.98
CA PHE A 142 -3.02 -6.20 5.74
C PHE A 142 -2.20 -6.35 7.03
N ILE A 143 -2.62 -5.71 8.12
CA ILE A 143 -1.97 -5.81 9.43
C ILE A 143 -2.16 -7.21 10.04
N GLU A 144 -3.34 -7.79 9.87
CA GLU A 144 -3.70 -9.09 10.44
C GLU A 144 -3.07 -10.26 9.68
N ASP A 145 -3.13 -10.24 8.35
CA ASP A 145 -2.73 -11.36 7.50
C ASP A 145 -1.20 -11.51 7.38
N ASN A 146 -0.47 -10.38 7.31
CA ASN A 146 0.96 -10.38 6.98
C ASN A 146 1.88 -10.02 8.15
N ARG A 147 1.56 -10.47 9.36
CA ARG A 147 2.35 -10.10 10.55
C ARG A 147 3.74 -10.78 10.58
N PRO A 148 4.85 -10.01 10.63
CA PRO A 148 6.20 -10.56 10.70
C PRO A 148 6.48 -11.17 12.07
N LYS A 149 7.29 -12.25 12.09
CA LYS A 149 7.77 -12.87 13.34
C LYS A 149 8.66 -11.92 14.16
N ILE A 150 9.50 -11.16 13.46
CA ILE A 150 10.33 -10.10 14.05
C ILE A 150 9.82 -8.78 13.49
N ASN A 151 9.25 -7.95 14.35
CA ASN A 151 8.70 -6.67 13.95
C ASN A 151 9.82 -5.61 13.82
N LEU A 152 10.06 -5.16 12.59
CA LEU A 152 11.04 -4.13 12.25
C LEU A 152 10.39 -2.76 11.95
N GLN A 153 9.20 -2.48 12.51
CA GLN A 153 8.44 -1.25 12.24
C GLN A 153 9.27 0.01 12.49
N TRP A 154 10.16 0.00 13.47
CA TRP A 154 11.04 1.15 13.75
C TRP A 154 12.02 1.44 12.60
N ILE A 155 12.55 0.40 11.95
CA ILE A 155 13.42 0.54 10.75
C ILE A 155 12.59 1.08 9.60
N PHE A 156 11.40 0.53 9.39
CA PHE A 156 10.49 0.98 8.35
C PHE A 156 10.11 2.46 8.55
N ASN A 157 9.73 2.85 9.78
CA ASN A 157 9.40 4.23 10.11
C ASN A 157 10.56 5.18 9.84
N LEU A 158 11.80 4.76 10.13
CA LEU A 158 13.01 5.53 9.82
C LEU A 158 13.18 5.70 8.30
N LYS A 159 13.02 4.62 7.52
CA LYS A 159 13.04 4.66 6.04
C LYS A 159 12.02 5.67 5.51
N MET A 160 10.77 5.58 5.96
CA MET A 160 9.69 6.49 5.55
C MET A 160 9.98 7.95 5.92
N ALA A 161 10.58 8.19 7.09
CA ALA A 161 10.95 9.54 7.52
C ALA A 161 12.00 10.16 6.61
N VAL A 162 13.02 9.39 6.21
CA VAL A 162 14.07 9.84 5.28
C VAL A 162 13.48 10.10 3.89
N GLU A 163 12.64 9.19 3.37
CA GLU A 163 11.97 9.37 2.08
C GLU A 163 11.10 10.63 2.04
N ASN A 164 10.30 10.85 3.08
CA ASN A 164 9.46 12.05 3.18
C ASN A 164 10.31 13.34 3.25
N GLN A 165 11.51 13.30 3.83
CA GLN A 165 12.42 14.45 3.82
C GLN A 165 13.00 14.70 2.42
N LEU A 166 13.37 13.64 1.70
CA LEU A 166 13.89 13.73 0.33
C LEU A 166 12.83 14.28 -0.64
N ILE A 167 11.58 13.81 -0.55
CA ILE A 167 10.47 14.32 -1.37
C ILE A 167 10.29 15.83 -1.17
N LYS A 168 10.27 16.28 0.09
CA LYS A 168 10.18 17.71 0.41
C LYS A 168 11.34 18.55 -0.14
N LEU A 169 12.53 17.98 -0.28
CA LEU A 169 13.68 18.69 -0.86
C LEU A 169 13.59 18.79 -2.39
N ILE A 170 12.88 17.88 -3.04
CA ILE A 170 12.68 17.88 -4.50
C ILE A 170 11.53 18.81 -4.89
N GLU A 171 10.51 18.92 -4.04
CA GLU A 171 9.30 19.73 -4.29
C GLU A 171 9.48 21.24 -4.00
N ASN A 172 10.60 21.66 -3.38
CA ASN A 172 10.93 23.08 -3.08
C ASN A 172 12.06 23.60 -3.98
#